data_AF-A0A7V8BI55-F1
#
_entry.id   AF-A0A7V8BI55-F1
#
_cell.length_a   1.000
_cell.length_b   1.000
_cell.length_c   1.000
_cell.angle_alpha   90.00
_cell.angle_beta   90.00
_cell.angle_gamma   90.00
#
_symmetry.space_group_name_H-M   'P 1'
#
loop_
_entity.id
_entity.type
_entity.pdbx_description
1 polymer ?
#
loop_
_entity_poly.entity_id
_entity_poly.type
_entity_poly.pdbx_seq_one_letter_code
_entity_poly.pdbx_strand_id
1 'polypeptide(L)'
;MCGRYELHSHPQVIALLAGLGAPPELLPRYNIAPTQNGLLVRTDAHGGREAVFAHWGLIPFWAKEKDLGARLINARAESLAEKPAFRQAFKKRRCLVPADGFYEWQGPPGNKQPWHIGMADDGPFAMAGLWECWHDPAGAMLESYT
;
A
#
# COMPACT_ATOMS: atom_id res chain seq x y z
N MET A 1 9.32 5.42 9.28
CA MET A 1 8.63 5.30 7.97
C MET A 1 8.51 3.81 7.76
N CYS A 2 7.28 3.32 7.75
CA CYS A 2 7.00 1.89 7.76
C CYS A 2 7.61 1.21 6.53
N GLY A 3 8.36 0.13 6.75
CA GLY A 3 8.96 -0.67 5.69
C GLY A 3 8.57 -2.15 5.77
N ARG A 4 7.59 -2.49 6.62
CA ARG A 4 7.06 -3.84 6.74
C ARG A 4 5.68 -3.82 7.36
N TYR A 5 4.74 -4.56 6.79
CA TYR A 5 3.43 -4.76 7.39
C TYR A 5 2.95 -6.19 7.21
N GLU A 6 1.83 -6.50 7.83
CA GLU A 6 1.21 -7.81 7.75
C GLU A 6 -0.28 -7.71 7.43
N LEU A 7 -0.78 -8.75 6.78
CA LEU A 7 -2.17 -8.95 6.46
C LEU A 7 -2.47 -10.45 6.48
N HIS A 8 -3.00 -10.93 7.60
CA HIS A 8 -3.33 -12.33 7.88
C HIS A 8 -4.79 -12.53 8.34
N SER A 9 -5.54 -11.45 8.57
CA SER A 9 -6.97 -11.50 8.85
C SER A 9 -7.75 -12.28 7.79
N HIS A 10 -8.81 -12.96 8.22
CA HIS A 10 -9.65 -13.76 7.34
C HIS A 10 -10.26 -12.88 6.21
N PRO A 11 -10.36 -13.35 4.96
CA PRO A 11 -10.85 -12.55 3.84
C PRO A 11 -12.23 -11.90 4.08
N GLN A 12 -13.12 -12.57 4.81
CA GLN A 12 -14.44 -11.99 5.16
C GLN A 12 -14.32 -10.77 6.10
N VAL A 13 -13.37 -10.78 7.04
CA VAL A 13 -13.11 -9.64 7.92
C VAL A 13 -12.58 -8.46 7.12
N ILE A 14 -11.68 -8.72 6.16
CA ILE A 14 -11.16 -7.69 5.26
C ILE A 14 -12.26 -7.11 4.38
N ALA A 15 -13.16 -7.94 3.85
CA ALA A 15 -14.32 -7.45 3.09
C ALA A 15 -15.24 -6.57 3.93
N LEU A 16 -15.50 -6.93 5.18
CA LEU A 16 -16.30 -6.12 6.09
C LEU A 16 -15.63 -4.78 6.41
N LEU A 17 -14.35 -4.80 6.81
CA LEU A 17 -13.54 -3.60 7.10
C LEU A 17 -13.52 -2.64 5.92
N ALA A 18 -13.32 -3.18 4.72
CA ALA A 18 -13.15 -2.40 3.50
C ALA A 18 -14.46 -2.09 2.77
N GLY A 19 -15.60 -2.65 3.17
CA GLY A 19 -16.88 -2.50 2.48
C GLY A 19 -16.87 -3.09 1.06
N LEU A 20 -16.25 -4.25 0.89
CA LEU A 20 -16.21 -4.99 -0.38
C LEU A 20 -17.50 -5.82 -0.55
N GLY A 21 -17.96 -5.96 -1.79
CA GLY A 21 -19.12 -6.81 -2.11
C GLY A 21 -18.86 -8.31 -1.95
N ALA A 22 -17.59 -8.73 -1.94
CA ALA A 22 -17.17 -10.11 -1.73
C ALA A 22 -15.80 -10.18 -1.04
N PRO A 23 -15.48 -11.27 -0.33
CA PRO A 23 -14.15 -11.54 0.20
C PRO A 23 -13.08 -11.55 -0.92
N PRO A 24 -11.93 -10.88 -0.73
CA PRO A 24 -10.83 -10.95 -1.69
C PRO A 24 -10.15 -12.32 -1.66
N GLU A 25 -9.51 -12.72 -2.77
CA GLU A 25 -8.61 -13.86 -2.80
C GLU A 25 -7.30 -13.50 -2.07
N LEU A 26 -7.28 -13.77 -0.77
CA LEU A 26 -6.20 -13.34 0.12
C LEU A 26 -5.64 -14.54 0.89
N LEU A 27 -4.33 -14.73 0.80
CA LEU A 27 -3.57 -15.64 1.65
C LEU A 27 -2.93 -14.87 2.80
N PRO A 28 -2.89 -15.44 4.02
CA PRO A 28 -2.22 -14.80 5.15
C PRO A 28 -0.74 -14.52 4.91
N ARG A 29 -0.31 -13.28 5.20
CA ARG A 29 1.08 -12.84 5.05
C ARG A 29 1.51 -12.00 6.25
N TYR A 30 2.42 -12.56 7.04
CA TYR A 30 2.99 -11.92 8.24
C TYR A 30 4.19 -11.01 7.94
N ASN A 31 4.59 -10.89 6.68
CA ASN A 31 5.82 -10.20 6.31
C ASN A 31 5.76 -9.64 4.87
N ILE A 32 5.02 -8.57 4.68
CA ILE A 32 4.92 -7.84 3.42
C ILE A 32 5.99 -6.76 3.41
N ALA A 33 6.85 -6.76 2.39
CA ALA A 33 7.97 -5.85 2.23
C ALA A 33 7.82 -4.96 0.99
N PRO A 34 8.52 -3.81 0.94
CA PRO A 34 8.64 -3.01 -0.27
C PRO A 34 8.98 -3.84 -1.50
N THR A 35 8.53 -3.37 -2.65
CA THR A 35 8.64 -4.00 -3.98
C THR A 35 7.86 -5.31 -4.17
N GLN A 36 7.22 -5.82 -3.12
CA GLN A 36 6.24 -6.89 -3.25
C GLN A 36 4.87 -6.33 -3.62
N ASN A 37 4.00 -7.19 -4.18
CA ASN A 37 2.60 -6.83 -4.34
C ASN A 37 1.88 -6.89 -2.99
N GLY A 38 1.07 -5.89 -2.69
CA GLY A 38 0.20 -5.81 -1.52
C GLY A 38 -1.24 -5.55 -1.92
N LEU A 39 -2.18 -5.94 -1.05
CA LEU A 39 -3.60 -5.65 -1.27
C LEU A 39 -3.86 -4.17 -0.98
N LEU A 40 -4.52 -3.50 -1.92
CA LEU A 40 -5.15 -2.21 -1.71
C LEU A 40 -6.65 -2.31 -2.00
N VAL A 41 -7.40 -1.37 -1.46
CA VAL A 41 -8.82 -1.18 -1.75
C VAL A 41 -9.01 0.20 -2.34
N ARG A 42 -9.65 0.30 -3.51
CA ARG A 42 -9.90 1.56 -4.20
C ARG A 42 -11.32 1.61 -4.75
N THR A 43 -11.70 2.79 -5.25
CA THR A 43 -12.95 2.96 -5.99
C THR A 43 -12.77 2.47 -7.43
N ASP A 44 -13.67 1.61 -7.89
CA ASP A 44 -13.73 1.14 -9.28
C ASP A 44 -14.35 2.20 -10.22
N ALA A 45 -14.46 1.89 -11.50
CA ALA A 45 -15.03 2.80 -12.51
C ALA A 45 -16.54 3.07 -12.31
N HIS A 46 -17.24 2.24 -11.52
CA HIS A 46 -18.66 2.32 -11.24
C HIS A 46 -18.97 2.95 -9.87
N GLY A 47 -17.94 3.37 -9.13
CA GLY A 47 -18.08 3.95 -7.79
C GLY A 47 -18.13 2.92 -6.66
N GLY A 48 -18.06 1.63 -6.98
CA GLY A 48 -17.94 0.53 -6.02
C GLY A 48 -16.53 0.45 -5.42
N ARG A 49 -16.36 -0.37 -4.38
CA ARG A 49 -15.04 -0.66 -3.81
C ARG A 49 -14.54 -1.99 -4.33
N GLU A 50 -13.30 -2.02 -4.79
CA GLU A 50 -12.62 -3.22 -5.27
C GLU A 50 -11.30 -3.43 -4.52
N ALA A 51 -10.91 -4.69 -4.37
CA ALA A 51 -9.64 -5.10 -3.80
C ALA A 51 -8.68 -5.50 -4.93
N VAL A 52 -7.49 -4.94 -4.95
CA VAL A 52 -6.52 -5.12 -6.03
C VAL A 52 -5.13 -5.34 -5.45
N PHE A 53 -4.35 -6.24 -6.05
CA PHE A 53 -2.93 -6.39 -5.72
C PHE A 53 -2.08 -5.46 -6.58
N ALA A 54 -1.32 -4.57 -5.94
CA ALA A 54 -0.45 -3.61 -6.62
C ALA A 54 0.95 -3.62 -6.01
N HIS A 55 1.95 -3.13 -6.76
CA HIS A 55 3.34 -3.08 -6.34
C HIS A 55 3.59 -2.03 -5.25
N TRP A 56 4.16 -2.40 -4.10
CA TRP A 56 4.49 -1.44 -3.05
C TRP A 56 5.77 -0.67 -3.37
N GLY A 57 5.62 0.63 -3.62
CA GLY A 57 6.64 1.53 -4.14
C GLY A 57 6.07 2.26 -5.35
N LEU A 58 5.45 3.43 -5.12
CA LEU A 58 4.70 4.13 -6.16
C LEU A 58 5.62 4.55 -7.30
N ILE A 59 5.24 4.18 -8.53
CA ILE A 59 5.94 4.55 -9.75
C ILE A 59 5.12 5.67 -10.41
N PRO A 60 5.61 6.91 -10.43
CA PRO A 60 4.89 8.00 -11.07
C PRO A 60 4.66 7.69 -12.55
N PHE A 61 3.50 8.04 -13.10
CA PHE A 61 3.14 7.73 -14.49
C PHE A 61 4.16 8.23 -15.54
N TRP A 62 4.93 9.28 -15.21
CA TRP A 62 5.95 9.88 -16.09
C TRP A 62 7.34 9.27 -15.93
N ALA A 63 7.52 8.36 -14.97
CA ALA A 63 8.81 7.73 -14.71
C ALA A 63 9.24 6.91 -15.94
N LYS A 64 10.53 6.97 -16.28
CA LYS A 64 11.11 6.16 -17.36
C LYS A 64 11.49 4.76 -16.90
N GLU A 65 11.81 4.62 -15.61
CA GLU A 65 12.34 3.41 -15.00
C GLU A 65 11.52 3.02 -13.78
N LYS A 66 11.29 1.71 -13.63
CA LYS A 66 10.56 1.11 -12.50
C LYS A 66 11.24 1.37 -11.16
N ASP A 67 12.58 1.40 -11.13
CA ASP A 67 13.40 1.45 -9.92
C ASP A 67 13.17 2.71 -9.07
N LEU A 68 12.60 3.77 -9.66
CA LEU A 68 12.18 4.95 -8.91
C LEU A 68 11.17 4.58 -7.80
N GLY A 69 10.32 3.58 -8.04
CA GLY A 69 9.30 3.12 -7.08
C GLY A 69 9.88 2.61 -5.77
N ALA A 70 11.07 2.00 -5.78
CA ALA A 70 11.73 1.49 -4.58
C ALA A 70 12.06 2.59 -3.55
N ARG A 71 12.13 3.86 -4.00
CA ARG A 71 12.36 5.03 -3.13
C ARG A 71 11.07 5.72 -2.69
N LEU A 72 9.93 5.30 -3.23
CA LEU A 72 8.62 5.93 -3.05
C LEU A 72 7.65 4.98 -2.33
N ILE A 73 8.16 4.28 -1.32
CA ILE A 73 7.41 3.29 -0.52
C ILE A 73 6.56 3.93 0.58
N ASN A 74 6.74 5.23 0.86
CA ASN A 74 5.89 6.02 1.74
C ASN A 74 5.79 7.46 1.20
N ALA A 75 4.65 8.11 1.43
CA ALA A 75 4.43 9.53 1.15
C ALA A 75 4.19 10.34 2.43
N ARG A 76 4.97 11.42 2.63
CA ARG A 76 4.80 12.34 3.77
C ARG A 76 3.56 13.22 3.58
N ALA A 77 2.61 13.14 4.51
CA ALA A 77 1.35 13.88 4.48
C ALA A 77 1.52 15.40 4.30
N GLU A 78 2.59 15.95 4.87
CA GLU A 78 2.90 17.38 4.86
C GLU A 78 3.28 17.91 3.48
N SER A 79 3.71 17.04 2.55
CA SER A 79 4.29 17.46 1.26
C SER A 79 3.73 16.72 0.04
N LEU A 80 2.89 15.70 0.23
CA LEU A 80 2.40 14.85 -0.87
C LEU A 80 1.51 15.60 -1.87
N ALA A 81 0.91 16.72 -1.48
CA ALA A 81 0.09 17.55 -2.36
C ALA A 81 0.93 18.37 -3.37
N GLU A 82 2.20 18.61 -3.05
CA GLU A 82 3.10 19.47 -3.82
C GLU A 82 4.12 18.66 -4.64
N LYS A 83 4.60 17.54 -4.08
CA LYS A 83 5.65 16.71 -4.69
C LYS A 83 5.21 16.12 -6.03
N PRO A 84 6.00 16.26 -7.11
CA PRO A 84 5.66 15.73 -8.44
C PRO A 84 5.36 14.23 -8.48
N ALA A 85 6.00 13.45 -7.61
CA ALA A 85 5.79 12.01 -7.51
C ALA A 85 4.38 11.64 -7.00
N PHE A 86 3.76 12.48 -6.17
CA PHE A 86 2.52 12.13 -5.45
C PHE A 86 1.33 13.01 -5.79
N ARG A 87 1.55 14.27 -6.16
CA ARG A 87 0.49 15.29 -6.30
C ARG A 87 -0.66 14.90 -7.24
N GLN A 88 -0.39 14.12 -8.28
CA GLN A 88 -1.44 13.64 -9.18
C GLN A 88 -2.23 12.48 -8.56
N ALA A 89 -1.52 11.49 -7.99
CA ALA A 89 -2.14 10.37 -7.29
C ALA A 89 -2.98 10.85 -6.10
N PHE A 90 -2.49 11.83 -5.32
CA PHE A 90 -3.24 12.41 -4.20
C PHE A 90 -4.61 12.98 -4.61
N LYS A 91 -4.68 13.64 -5.77
CA LYS A 91 -5.92 14.25 -6.26
C LYS A 91 -6.93 13.24 -6.77
N LYS A 92 -6.50 12.08 -7.27
CA LYS A 92 -7.36 11.19 -8.09
C LYS A 92 -7.38 9.72 -7.68
N ARG A 93 -6.34 9.24 -7.01
CA ARG A 93 -6.03 7.82 -6.81
C ARG A 93 -5.65 7.55 -5.37
N ARG A 94 -6.63 7.73 -4.49
CA ARG A 94 -6.53 7.32 -3.09
C ARG A 94 -6.93 5.85 -2.98
N CYS A 95 -6.27 5.13 -2.09
CA CYS A 95 -6.63 3.77 -1.72
C CYS A 95 -6.53 3.59 -0.20
N LEU A 96 -7.09 2.49 0.27
CA LEU A 96 -6.89 1.96 1.60
C LEU A 96 -5.95 0.76 1.50
N VAL A 97 -5.00 0.63 2.41
CA VAL A 97 -4.11 -0.52 2.51
C VAL A 97 -4.46 -1.27 3.80
N PRO A 98 -5.23 -2.37 3.72
CA PRO A 98 -5.56 -3.18 4.89
C PRO A 98 -4.30 -3.80 5.51
N ALA A 99 -4.23 -3.80 6.84
CA ALA A 99 -3.16 -4.42 7.60
C ALA A 99 -3.67 -4.89 8.98
N ASP A 100 -3.08 -5.95 9.52
CA ASP A 100 -3.26 -6.35 10.92
C ASP A 100 -2.26 -5.64 11.84
N GLY A 101 -1.11 -5.22 11.27
CA GLY A 101 -0.08 -4.50 11.98
C GLY A 101 1.06 -4.10 11.05
N PHE A 102 1.99 -3.32 11.59
CA PHE A 102 3.24 -2.98 10.91
C PHE A 102 4.43 -3.01 11.86
N TYR A 103 5.63 -3.08 11.28
CA TYR A 103 6.85 -3.16 12.03
C TYR A 103 7.68 -1.89 11.90
N GLU A 104 8.22 -1.43 13.03
CA GLU A 104 9.20 -0.35 13.10
C GLU A 104 10.42 -0.77 13.91
N TRP A 105 11.57 -0.20 13.60
CA TRP A 105 12.84 -0.57 14.19
C TRP A 105 13.42 0.59 14.99
N GLN A 106 13.61 0.36 16.29
CA GLN A 106 14.12 1.36 17.22
C GLN A 106 15.57 1.04 17.63
N GLY A 107 16.41 2.07 17.74
CA GLY A 107 17.81 1.93 18.18
C GLY A 107 18.86 2.23 17.09
N PRO A 108 20.14 2.10 17.43
CA PRO A 108 21.24 2.46 16.54
C PRO A 108 21.38 1.49 15.35
N PRO A 109 21.99 1.92 14.22
CA PRO A 109 22.33 1.04 13.11
C PRO A 109 23.11 -0.20 13.58
N GLY A 110 22.74 -1.38 13.08
CA GLY A 110 23.37 -2.65 13.46
C GLY A 110 22.84 -3.29 14.74
N ASN A 111 22.05 -2.58 15.56
CA ASN A 111 21.45 -3.11 16.79
C ASN A 111 20.05 -2.53 17.01
N LYS A 112 19.15 -2.76 16.06
CA LYS A 112 17.77 -2.26 16.12
C LYS A 112 16.81 -3.30 16.68
N GLN A 113 16.03 -2.92 17.67
CA GLN A 113 14.90 -3.69 18.18
C GLN A 113 13.70 -3.55 17.23
N PRO A 114 13.16 -4.65 16.67
CA PRO A 114 11.88 -4.62 15.98
C PRO A 114 10.72 -4.50 16.96
N TRP A 115 9.77 -3.64 16.63
CA TRP A 115 8.50 -3.49 17.32
C TRP A 115 7.38 -3.81 16.33
N HIS A 116 6.42 -4.62 16.77
CA HIS A 116 5.14 -4.78 16.09
C HIS A 116 4.15 -3.76 16.67
N ILE A 117 3.40 -3.12 15.77
CA ILE A 117 2.44 -2.07 16.09
C ILE A 117 1.12 -2.42 15.41
N GLY A 118 0.06 -2.60 16.21
CA GLY A 118 -1.28 -2.94 15.76
C GLY A 118 -2.35 -2.27 16.63
N MET A 119 -3.61 -2.62 16.37
CA MET A 119 -4.74 -2.15 17.16
C MET A 119 -4.75 -2.80 18.55
N ALA A 120 -5.30 -2.13 19.56
CA ALA A 120 -5.35 -2.64 20.93
C ALA A 120 -6.25 -3.88 21.10
N ASP A 121 -7.17 -4.11 20.15
CA ASP A 121 -8.07 -5.25 20.09
C ASP A 121 -7.59 -6.35 19.12
N ASP A 122 -6.36 -6.24 18.62
CA ASP A 122 -5.77 -7.12 17.60
C ASP A 122 -6.56 -7.21 16.28
N GLY A 123 -7.48 -6.26 16.04
CA GLY A 123 -8.27 -6.19 14.82
C GLY A 123 -7.51 -5.57 13.63
N PRO A 124 -7.88 -5.91 12.39
CA PRO A 124 -7.29 -5.26 11.22
C PRO A 124 -7.78 -3.82 11.08
N PHE A 125 -6.92 -2.98 10.50
CA PHE A 125 -7.20 -1.58 10.17
C PHE A 125 -6.78 -1.28 8.74
N ALA A 126 -7.02 -0.04 8.30
CA ALA A 126 -6.63 0.41 6.98
C ALA A 126 -5.75 1.66 7.06
N MET A 127 -4.59 1.60 6.42
CA MET A 127 -3.72 2.77 6.22
C MET A 127 -4.19 3.54 4.98
N ALA A 128 -4.06 4.87 5.01
CA ALA A 128 -4.29 5.68 3.82
C ALA A 128 -3.12 5.51 2.85
N GLY A 129 -3.42 5.21 1.58
CA GLY A 129 -2.42 5.07 0.52
C GLY A 129 -2.77 5.86 -0.71
N LEU A 130 -1.77 6.02 -1.59
CA LEU A 130 -1.95 6.54 -2.94
C LEU A 130 -1.54 5.48 -3.94
N TRP A 131 -2.24 5.40 -5.08
CA TRP A 131 -1.88 4.48 -6.14
C TRP A 131 -1.68 5.18 -7.49
N GLU A 132 -0.98 4.51 -8.39
CA GLU A 132 -0.67 4.99 -9.73
C GLU A 132 -0.65 3.84 -10.72
N CYS A 133 -1.00 4.16 -11.96
CA CYS A 133 -0.83 3.27 -13.10
C CYS A 133 0.37 3.75 -13.93
N TRP A 134 1.37 2.89 -14.05
CA TRP A 134 2.58 3.14 -14.84
C TRP A 134 2.65 2.17 -16.00
N HIS A 135 3.08 2.66 -17.16
CA HIS A 135 3.33 1.82 -18.33
C HIS A 135 4.84 1.78 -18.57
N ASP A 136 5.37 0.57 -18.72
CA ASP A 136 6.77 0.41 -19.11
C ASP A 136 6.99 0.84 -20.59
N PRO A 137 8.24 0.97 -21.04
CA PRO A 137 8.53 1.32 -22.44
C PRO A 137 8.02 0.30 -23.47
N ALA A 138 7.71 -0.94 -23.06
CA ALA A 138 7.12 -1.97 -23.90
C ALA A 138 5.58 -1.93 -23.90
N GLY A 139 4.96 -1.04 -23.11
CA GLY A 139 3.52 -0.85 -23.00
C GLY A 139 2.85 -1.72 -21.94
N ALA A 140 3.59 -2.50 -21.16
CA ALA A 140 3.03 -3.29 -20.07
C ALA A 140 2.61 -2.39 -18.92
N MET A 141 1.38 -2.58 -18.44
CA MET A 141 0.81 -1.81 -17.35
C MET A 141 1.19 -2.42 -16.00
N LEU A 142 1.60 -1.59 -15.05
CA LEU A 142 1.85 -1.95 -13.67
C LEU A 142 1.17 -0.95 -12.75
N GLU A 143 0.36 -1.47 -11.83
CA GLU A 143 -0.20 -0.67 -10.75
C GLU A 143 0.74 -0.70 -9.55
N SER A 144 0.92 0.46 -8.92
CA SER A 144 1.81 0.65 -7.78
C SER A 144 1.21 1.57 -6.74
N TYR A 145 1.66 1.48 -5.49
CA TYR A 145 1.13 2.27 -4.38
C TYR A 145 2.21 2.67 -3.36
N THR A 146 1.87 3.65 -2.51
CA THR A 146 2.69 4.21 -1.43
C THR A 146 1.83 4.52 -0.21
#